data_AF-A0A1Q3BBJ9-F1
#
_entry.id   AF-A0A1Q3BBJ9-F1
#
_cell.length_a   1.000
_cell.length_b   1.000
_cell.length_c   1.000
_cell.angle_alpha   90.00
_cell.angle_beta   90.00
_cell.angle_gamma   90.00
#
_symmetry.space_group_name_H-M   'P 1'
#
loop_
_entity.id
_entity.type
_entity.pdbx_description
1 polymer ?
#
loop_
_entity_poly.entity_id
_entity_poly.type
_entity_poly.pdbx_seq_one_letter_code
_entity_poly.pdbx_strand_id
1 'polypeptide(L)' 'QVCRVCDLLGYYNHKLKTGICSSCKNSDNISTMKLPYACKLLIQELQSMNIVPHLKLDEA' A
#
# COMPACT_ATOMS: atom_id res chain seq x y z
N GLN A 1 -3.67 0.44 -2.13
CA GLN A 1 -4.12 0.93 -0.81
C GLN A 1 -2.88 1.00 0.06
N VAL A 2 -2.79 1.91 1.02
CA VAL A 2 -1.58 2.06 1.85
C VAL A 2 -1.96 1.81 3.30
N CYS A 3 -1.15 1.07 4.02
CA CYS A 3 -1.39 0.81 5.44
C CYS A 3 -0.72 1.87 6.30
N ARG A 4 -1.45 2.37 7.32
CA ARG A 4 -0.95 3.38 8.27
C ARG A 4 0.05 2.85 9.30
N VAL A 5 0.25 1.53 9.35
CA VAL A 5 1.14 0.87 10.32
C VAL A 5 2.42 0.38 9.64
N CYS A 6 2.30 -0.37 8.53
CA CYS A 6 3.46 -0.85 7.78
C CYS A 6 4.07 0.23 6.86
N ASP A 7 3.35 1.34 6.56
CA ASP A 7 3.69 2.32 5.51
C ASP A 7 3.90 1.69 4.12
N LEU A 8 3.45 0.44 3.95
CA LEU A 8 3.58 -0.34 2.72
C LEU A 8 2.27 -0.32 1.93
N LEU A 9 2.43 -0.59 0.63
CA LEU A 9 1.31 -0.84 -0.26
C LEU A 9 0.64 -2.18 0.10
N GLY A 10 -0.64 -2.09 0.45
CA GLY A 10 -1.55 -3.22 0.54
C GLY A 10 -2.30 -3.47 -0.77
N TYR A 11 -2.79 -4.69 -0.92
CA TYR A 11 -3.64 -5.11 -2.03
C TYR A 11 -5.11 -5.17 -1.59
N TYR A 12 -6.01 -5.19 -2.58
CA TYR A 12 -7.43 -5.34 -2.32
C TYR A 12 -7.85 -6.78 -2.58
N ASN A 13 -8.46 -7.43 -1.59
CA ASN A 13 -8.98 -8.77 -1.75
C ASN A 13 -10.45 -8.73 -2.16
N HIS A 14 -10.72 -9.01 -3.44
CA HIS A 14 -12.08 -9.02 -3.98
C HIS A 14 -12.98 -10.12 -3.38
N LYS A 15 -12.43 -11.21 -2.82
CA LYS A 15 -13.22 -12.27 -2.17
C LYS A 15 -13.79 -11.82 -0.83
N LEU A 16 -12.98 -11.13 -0.03
CA LEU A 16 -13.36 -10.65 1.30
C LEU A 16 -13.87 -9.20 1.27
N LYS A 17 -13.81 -8.53 0.11
CA LYS A 17 -14.15 -7.11 -0.10
C LYS A 17 -13.41 -6.16 0.85
N THR A 18 -12.19 -6.53 1.24
CA THR A 18 -11.38 -5.80 2.21
C THR A 18 -9.96 -5.54 1.68
N GLY A 19 -9.38 -4.42 2.10
CA GLY A 19 -7.96 -4.17 1.95
C GLY A 19 -7.15 -5.08 2.87
N ILE A 20 -5.98 -5.56 2.44
CA ILE A 20 -5.08 -6.35 3.29
C ILE A 20 -3.62 -5.88 3.06
N CYS A 21 -2.85 -5.62 4.15
CA CYS A 21 -1.39 -5.47 4.09
C CYS A 21 -0.75 -6.86 4.19
N SER A 22 0.12 -7.22 3.26
CA SER A 22 0.83 -8.51 3.28
C SER A 22 1.72 -8.66 4.53
N SER A 23 2.30 -7.57 5.03
CA SER A 23 3.18 -7.59 6.20
C SER A 23 2.43 -7.61 7.53
N CYS A 24 1.41 -6.77 7.70
CA CYS A 24 0.65 -6.69 8.96
C CYS A 24 -0.46 -7.73 9.07
N LYS A 25 -0.87 -8.37 7.96
CA LYS A 25 -2.06 -9.24 7.86
C LYS A 25 -3.35 -8.63 8.42
N ASN A 26 -3.38 -7.31 8.60
CA ASN A 26 -4.49 -6.58 9.18
C ASN A 26 -5.24 -5.80 8.09
N SER A 27 -6.56 -5.72 8.20
CA SER A 27 -7.45 -5.00 7.28
C SER A 27 -7.86 -3.62 7.76
N ASP A 28 -7.77 -3.35 9.07
CA ASP A 28 -8.47 -2.22 9.68
C ASP A 28 -7.76 -0.88 9.47
N ASN A 29 -6.43 -0.89 9.33
CA ASN A 29 -5.60 0.31 9.23
C ASN A 29 -5.16 0.60 7.79
N ILE A 30 -6.03 0.37 6.82
CA ILE A 30 -5.73 0.58 5.40
C ILE A 30 -6.49 1.78 4.87
N SER A 31 -5.74 2.71 4.28
CA SER A 31 -6.26 3.90 3.64
C SER A 31 -6.24 3.75 2.12
N THR A 32 -7.33 4.19 1.50
CA THR A 32 -7.42 4.33 0.05
C THR A 32 -6.86 5.69 -0.35
N MET A 33 -5.97 5.70 -1.35
CA MET A 33 -5.41 6.91 -1.93
C MET A 33 -5.56 6.84 -3.45
N LYS A 34 -5.85 7.97 -4.08
CA LYS A 34 -5.78 8.11 -5.54
C LYS A 34 -4.34 8.42 -5.92
N LEU A 35 -3.69 7.50 -6.61
CA LEU A 35 -2.32 7.64 -7.10
C LEU A 35 -2.29 7.41 -8.62
N PRO A 36 -1.51 8.18 -9.40
CA PRO A 36 -1.31 7.89 -10.82
C PRO A 36 -0.70 6.50 -11.03
N TYR A 37 -1.13 5.81 -12.07
CA TYR A 37 -0.64 4.46 -12.36
C TYR A 37 0.89 4.40 -12.53
N ALA A 38 1.49 5.42 -13.15
CA ALA A 38 2.95 5.53 -13.30
C ALA A 38 3.68 5.49 -11.95
N CYS A 39 3.17 6.19 -10.94
CA CYS A 39 3.81 6.23 -9.62
C CYS A 39 3.61 4.89 -8.88
N LYS A 40 2.46 4.24 -9.07
CA LYS A 40 2.25 2.87 -8.57
C LYS A 40 3.27 1.89 -9.15
N LEU A 41 3.54 1.96 -10.47
CA LEU A 41 4.54 1.12 -11.11
C LEU A 41 5.95 1.42 -10.60
N LEU A 42 6.34 2.68 -10.52
CA LEU A 42 7.65 3.08 -10.01
C LEU A 42 7.94 2.49 -8.62
N ILE A 43 6.95 2.49 -7.73
CA ILE A 43 7.10 1.89 -6.41
C ILE A 43 7.30 0.36 -6.51
N GLN A 44 6.60 -0.32 -7.41
CA GLN A 44 6.77 -1.75 -7.64
C GLN A 44 8.16 -2.08 -8.21
N GLU A 45 8.69 -1.25 -9.10
CA GLU A 45 10.06 -1.39 -9.63
C GLU A 45 11.12 -1.15 -8.55
N LEU A 46 10.92 -0.18 -7.66
CA LEU A 46 11.81 0.00 -6.50
C LEU A 46 11.81 -1.23 -5.59
N GLN A 47 10.63 -1.82 -5.33
CA GLN A 47 10.52 -3.03 -4.52
C GLN A 47 11.22 -4.24 -5.16
N SER A 48 11.23 -4.36 -6.49
CA SER A 48 11.95 -5.43 -7.20
C SER A 48 13.47 -5.28 -7.09
N MET A 49 13.95 -4.04 -6.89
CA MET A 49 15.35 -3.70 -6.64
C MET A 49 15.76 -3.76 -5.16
N ASN A 50 14.95 -4.39 -4.29
CA ASN A 50 15.18 -4.46 -2.84
C ASN A 50 15.18 -3.08 -2.14
N ILE A 51 14.50 -2.08 -2.73
CA ILE A 51 14.28 -0.76 -2.13
C ILE A 51 12.84 -0.70 -1.64
N VAL A 52 12.65 -0.43 -0.35
CA VAL A 52 11.32 -0.37 0.27
C VAL A 52 10.92 1.09 0.50
N PRO A 53 10.03 1.66 -0.33
CA PRO A 53 9.52 3.01 -0.09
C PRO A 53 8.44 2.98 1.00
N HIS A 54 8.68 3.73 2.07
CA HIS A 54 7.70 3.97 3.13
C HIS A 54 6.81 5.17 2.78
N LEU A 55 5.52 4.93 2.62
CA LEU A 55 4.52 5.94 2.27
C LEU A 55 3.82 6.43 3.54
N LYS A 56 4.30 7.54 4.10
CA LYS A 56 3.60 8.22 5.19
C LYS A 56 2.47 9.07 4.61
N LEU A 57 1.26 8.77 5.05
CA LEU A 57 0.08 9.55 4.72
C LEU A 57 0.00 10.72 5.69
N ASP A 58 -0.06 11.93 5.16
CA ASP A 58 -0.36 13.15 5.92
C ASP A 58 -1.69 13.71 5.45
N GLU A 59 -2.47 14.27 6.38
CA GLU A 59 -3.74 14.92 6.05
C GLU A 59 -3.43 16.36 5.62
N ALA A 60 -3.77 16.70 4.38
CA ALA A 60 -3.55 18.03 3.79
C ALA A 60 -4.62 19.03 4.22
#